data_AF-A0AAD0HVH4-F1
#
_entry.id   AF-A0AAD0HVH4-F1
#
_cell.length_a   1.000
_cell.length_b   1.000
_cell.length_c   1.000
_cell.angle_alpha   90.00
_cell.angle_beta   90.00
_cell.angle_gamma   90.00
#
_symmetry.space_group_name_H-M   'P 1'
#
loop_
_entity.id
_entity.type
_entity.pdbx_description
1 polymer ?
#
loop_
_entity_poly.entity_id
_entity_poly.type
_entity_poly.pdbx_seq_one_letter_code
_entity_poly.pdbx_strand_id
1 'polypeptide(L)'
;MDIKIEETEDTLKIIKSCKEELRWAFIIGFICNACILYPLLRETPGEFYFGFLLFYTPIFLMIQAVFCHRFRYELIFIKEGRVYLLQSFIKPDIINAEKFLIKNVVEIFAKKFNGSVLLMSHNIFKERKTIKNHPNYKIHFYFKNETEEYYGWGYEIPMEEAEKVEKKVKEFLKKHNDIELK
;
A
#
# COMPACT_ATOMS: atom_id res chain seq x y z
N MET A 1 -4.72 9.20 9.94
CA MET A 1 -3.84 8.18 9.36
C MET A 1 -2.66 8.12 10.28
N ASP A 2 -2.37 6.94 10.82
CA ASP A 2 -1.39 6.80 11.87
C ASP A 2 -0.18 6.04 11.34
N ILE A 3 1.00 6.67 11.46
CA ILE A 3 2.28 6.02 11.22
C ILE A 3 2.97 5.82 12.57
N LYS A 4 3.19 4.56 12.94
CA LYS A 4 3.88 4.18 14.17
C LYS A 4 5.23 3.58 13.83
N ILE A 5 6.27 4.07 14.49
CA ILE A 5 7.64 3.57 14.36
C ILE A 5 8.02 2.97 15.72
N GLU A 6 8.25 1.67 15.75
CA GLU A 6 8.71 0.91 16.91
C GLU A 6 10.11 0.39 16.57
N GLU A 7 11.13 0.85 17.29
CA GLU A 7 12.51 0.39 17.12
C GLU A 7 12.99 -0.24 18.43
N THR A 8 13.59 -1.41 18.32
CA THR A 8 14.34 -2.07 19.40
C THR A 8 15.80 -2.20 18.98
N GLU A 9 16.64 -2.80 19.83
CA GLU A 9 18.05 -3.03 19.51
C GLU A 9 18.24 -3.80 18.21
N ASP A 10 17.41 -4.80 17.91
CA ASP A 10 17.58 -5.68 16.74
C ASP A 10 16.44 -5.62 15.73
N THR A 11 15.42 -4.80 15.96
CA THR A 11 14.25 -4.75 15.09
C THR A 11 13.76 -3.34 14.80
N LEU A 12 13.29 -3.13 13.58
CA LEU A 12 12.58 -1.92 13.18
C LEU A 12 11.21 -2.31 12.64
N LYS A 13 10.16 -1.71 13.18
CA LYS A 13 8.79 -1.96 12.76
C LYS A 13 8.08 -0.64 12.50
N ILE A 14 7.60 -0.47 11.27
CA ILE A 14 6.92 0.74 10.83
C ILE A 14 5.56 0.35 10.29
N ILE A 15 4.51 0.88 10.93
CA ILE A 15 3.11 0.53 10.67
C ILE A 15 2.39 1.77 10.16
N LYS A 16 1.75 1.66 9.00
CA LYS A 16 0.71 2.60 8.55
C LYS A 16 -0.66 1.97 8.80
N SER A 17 -1.50 2.66 9.55
CA SER A 17 -2.87 2.24 9.85
C SER A 17 -3.84 3.38 9.58
N CYS A 18 -4.85 3.12 8.77
CA CYS A 18 -5.93 4.06 8.46
C CYS A 18 -7.29 3.44 8.84
N LYS A 19 -7.41 2.85 10.04
CA LYS A 19 -8.57 2.02 10.42
C LYS A 19 -9.89 2.80 10.34
N GLU A 20 -9.89 4.05 10.80
CA GLU A 20 -11.10 4.89 10.78
C GLU A 20 -11.43 5.37 9.37
N GLU A 21 -10.44 5.82 8.62
CA GLU A 21 -10.62 6.26 7.23
C GLU A 21 -11.03 5.12 6.32
N LEU A 22 -10.45 3.93 6.51
CA LEU A 22 -10.85 2.72 5.80
C LEU A 22 -12.31 2.38 6.08
N ARG A 23 -12.76 2.49 7.33
CA ARG A 23 -14.17 2.27 7.70
C ARG A 23 -15.08 3.28 7.00
N TRP A 24 -14.74 4.56 7.01
CA TRP A 24 -15.53 5.59 6.31
C TRP A 24 -15.53 5.40 4.80
N ALA A 25 -14.38 5.11 4.20
CA ALA A 25 -14.26 4.83 2.79
C ALA A 25 -15.09 3.61 2.37
N PHE A 26 -15.08 2.57 3.20
CA PHE A 26 -15.91 1.38 2.98
C PHE A 26 -17.40 1.72 3.02
N ILE A 27 -17.85 2.54 3.99
CA ILE A 27 -19.25 2.99 4.09
C ILE A 27 -19.65 3.81 2.85
N ILE A 28 -18.81 4.76 2.43
CA ILE A 28 -19.06 5.60 1.25
C ILE A 28 -19.11 4.72 -0.01
N GLY A 29 -18.17 3.81 -0.18
CA GLY A 29 -18.15 2.87 -1.31
C GLY A 29 -19.41 2.01 -1.35
N PHE A 30 -19.91 1.57 -0.19
CA PHE A 30 -21.18 0.84 -0.09
C PHE A 30 -22.38 1.70 -0.49
N ILE A 31 -22.46 2.95 -0.01
CA ILE A 31 -23.54 3.89 -0.37
C ILE A 31 -23.54 4.16 -1.88
N CYS A 32 -22.38 4.45 -2.47
CA CYS A 32 -22.26 4.65 -3.92
C CYS A 32 -22.72 3.42 -4.69
N ASN A 33 -22.33 2.22 -4.25
CA ASN A 33 -22.80 0.97 -4.82
C ASN A 33 -24.33 0.82 -4.73
N ALA A 34 -24.93 1.12 -3.59
CA ALA A 34 -26.37 1.04 -3.41
C ALA A 34 -27.10 2.03 -4.34
N CYS A 35 -26.57 3.24 -4.53
CA CYS A 35 -27.12 4.22 -5.46
C CYS A 35 -27.08 3.76 -6.93
N ILE A 36 -26.08 2.96 -7.32
CA ILE A 36 -25.98 2.36 -8.65
C ILE A 36 -26.92 1.15 -8.77
N LEU A 37 -26.93 0.29 -7.75
CA LEU A 37 -27.65 -0.97 -7.75
C LEU A 37 -29.17 -0.78 -7.70
N TYR A 38 -29.65 0.17 -6.89
CA TYR A 38 -31.08 0.41 -6.68
C TYR A 38 -31.88 0.66 -7.97
N PRO A 39 -31.50 1.61 -8.86
CA PRO A 39 -32.22 1.82 -10.11
C PRO A 39 -32.15 0.60 -11.04
N LEU A 40 -31.03 -0.13 -11.05
CA LEU A 40 -30.89 -1.34 -11.87
C LEU A 40 -31.81 -2.46 -11.40
N LEU A 41 -31.92 -2.67 -10.09
CA LEU A 41 -32.84 -3.65 -9.50
C LEU A 41 -34.31 -3.27 -9.75
N ARG A 42 -34.64 -1.98 -9.76
CA ARG A 42 -36.02 -1.51 -10.00
C ARG A 42 -36.53 -1.90 -11.40
N GLU A 43 -35.67 -1.86 -12.41
CA GLU A 43 -36.01 -2.20 -13.79
C GLU A 43 -35.87 -3.71 -14.08
N THR A 44 -35.15 -4.44 -13.24
CA THR A 44 -34.88 -5.87 -13.43
C THR A 44 -36.08 -6.70 -12.95
N PRO A 45 -36.60 -7.66 -13.73
CA PRO A 45 -37.60 -8.60 -13.22
C PRO A 45 -37.02 -9.44 -12.07
N GLY A 46 -37.83 -9.66 -11.02
CA GLY A 46 -37.38 -10.32 -9.78
C GLY A 46 -36.74 -11.70 -9.98
N GLU A 47 -37.17 -12.44 -11.00
CA GLU A 47 -36.63 -13.75 -11.38
C GLU A 47 -35.14 -13.72 -11.79
N PHE A 48 -34.62 -12.56 -12.21
CA PHE A 48 -33.21 -12.39 -12.60
C PHE A 48 -32.32 -11.83 -11.49
N TYR A 49 -32.85 -11.52 -10.30
CA TYR A 49 -32.10 -10.86 -9.23
C TYR A 49 -30.84 -11.64 -8.83
N PHE A 50 -30.93 -12.97 -8.70
CA PHE A 50 -29.77 -13.77 -8.31
C PHE A 50 -28.64 -13.70 -9.35
N GLY A 51 -28.97 -13.88 -10.64
CA GLY A 51 -28.00 -13.79 -11.73
C GLY A 51 -27.39 -12.38 -11.84
N PHE A 52 -28.23 -11.36 -11.66
CA PHE A 52 -27.77 -9.97 -11.66
C PHE A 52 -26.83 -9.66 -10.49
N LEU A 53 -27.13 -10.14 -9.27
CA LEU A 53 -26.25 -9.95 -8.11
C LEU A 53 -24.90 -10.64 -8.31
N LEU A 54 -24.87 -11.85 -8.89
CA LEU A 54 -23.61 -12.52 -9.23
C LEU A 54 -22.80 -11.71 -10.24
N PHE A 55 -23.44 -11.18 -11.28
CA PHE A 55 -22.78 -10.34 -12.29
C PHE A 55 -22.30 -9.00 -11.73
N TYR A 56 -23.06 -8.38 -10.82
CA TYR A 56 -22.70 -7.10 -10.22
C TYR A 56 -21.60 -7.21 -9.17
N THR A 57 -21.41 -8.39 -8.56
CA THR A 57 -20.44 -8.57 -7.46
C THR A 57 -19.00 -8.12 -7.82
N PRO A 58 -18.43 -8.47 -8.99
CA PRO A 58 -17.13 -7.93 -9.41
C PRO A 58 -17.10 -6.40 -9.51
N ILE A 59 -18.17 -5.78 -10.01
CA ILE A 59 -18.29 -4.32 -10.14
C ILE A 59 -18.33 -3.68 -8.74
N PHE A 60 -19.11 -4.27 -7.84
CA PHE A 60 -19.16 -3.88 -6.44
C PHE A 60 -17.78 -3.87 -5.79
N LEU A 61 -17.04 -4.96 -5.97
CA LEU A 61 -15.69 -5.12 -5.42
C LEU A 61 -14.70 -4.13 -6.05
N MET A 62 -14.79 -3.86 -7.36
CA MET A 62 -13.95 -2.85 -8.02
C MET A 62 -14.21 -1.46 -7.46
N ILE A 63 -15.48 -1.05 -7.33
CA ILE A 63 -15.84 0.24 -6.74
C ILE A 63 -15.30 0.32 -5.30
N GLN A 64 -15.50 -0.73 -4.50
CA GLN A 64 -14.96 -0.75 -3.14
C GLN A 64 -13.43 -0.63 -3.11
N ALA A 65 -12.74 -1.36 -3.99
CA ALA A 65 -11.29 -1.29 -4.08
C ALA A 65 -10.83 0.13 -4.36
N VAL A 66 -11.49 0.88 -5.25
CA VAL A 66 -11.15 2.28 -5.55
C VAL A 66 -11.22 3.17 -4.29
N PHE A 67 -12.27 3.03 -3.48
CA PHE A 67 -12.41 3.83 -2.26
C PHE A 67 -11.41 3.41 -1.16
N CYS A 68 -11.21 2.11 -0.98
CA CYS A 68 -10.45 1.57 0.14
C CYS A 68 -8.94 1.49 -0.11
N HIS A 69 -8.48 1.37 -1.36
CA HIS A 69 -7.09 1.01 -1.70
C HIS A 69 -6.04 1.85 -0.96
N ARG A 70 -6.29 3.16 -0.83
CA ARG A 70 -5.36 4.09 -0.16
C ARG A 70 -5.24 3.92 1.36
N PHE A 71 -6.24 3.30 1.98
CA PHE A 71 -6.35 3.15 3.44
C PHE A 71 -5.92 1.76 3.92
N ARG A 72 -5.18 1.00 3.11
CA ARG A 72 -4.61 -0.28 3.53
C ARG A 72 -3.74 -0.11 4.77
N TYR A 73 -3.78 -1.15 5.60
CA TYR A 73 -2.77 -1.43 6.59
C TYR A 73 -1.49 -1.81 5.86
N GLU A 74 -0.39 -1.16 6.19
CA GLU A 74 0.91 -1.42 5.58
C GLU A 74 1.99 -1.55 6.65
N LEU A 75 2.87 -2.52 6.49
CA LEU A 75 3.93 -2.80 7.46
C LEU A 75 5.26 -2.95 6.73
N ILE A 76 6.28 -2.27 7.27
CA ILE A 76 7.69 -2.59 7.09
C ILE A 76 8.16 -3.17 8.41
N PHE A 77 8.74 -4.36 8.38
CA PHE A 77 9.38 -4.94 9.54
C PHE A 77 10.75 -5.47 9.17
N ILE A 78 11.78 -5.09 9.91
CA ILE A 78 13.16 -5.51 9.70
C ILE A 78 13.57 -6.31 10.93
N LYS A 79 13.91 -7.58 10.72
CA LYS A 79 14.33 -8.51 11.78
C LYS A 79 15.18 -9.63 11.18
N GLU A 80 16.22 -10.04 11.90
CA GLU A 80 17.02 -11.23 11.58
C GLU A 80 17.53 -11.25 10.12
N GLY A 81 18.09 -10.11 9.66
CA GLY A 81 18.64 -10.02 8.31
C GLY A 81 17.60 -9.99 7.18
N ARG A 82 16.31 -9.84 7.49
CA ARG A 82 15.20 -9.81 6.53
C ARG A 82 14.35 -8.55 6.65
N VAL A 83 13.85 -8.10 5.51
CA VAL A 83 12.79 -7.10 5.38
C VAL A 83 11.49 -7.83 5.08
N TYR A 84 10.48 -7.61 5.92
CA TYR A 84 9.13 -8.10 5.79
C TYR A 84 8.24 -6.93 5.35
N LEU A 85 7.58 -7.09 4.23
CA LEU A 85 6.73 -6.08 3.62
C LEU A 85 5.32 -6.63 3.46
N LEU A 86 4.33 -5.86 3.90
CA LEU A 86 2.97 -6.33 3.99
C LEU A 86 1.97 -5.22 3.69
N GLN A 87 0.93 -5.55 2.94
CA GLN A 87 -0.21 -4.70 2.62
C GLN A 87 -1.50 -5.51 2.78
N SER A 88 -2.47 -4.98 3.51
CA SER A 88 -3.78 -5.64 3.67
C SER A 88 -4.87 -4.66 4.08
N PHE A 89 -6.14 -5.00 3.83
CA PHE A 89 -7.28 -4.27 4.37
C PHE A 89 -7.63 -4.67 5.81
N ILE A 90 -7.13 -5.82 6.26
CA ILE A 90 -7.30 -6.34 7.63
C ILE A 90 -5.91 -6.55 8.20
N LYS A 91 -5.67 -6.16 9.46
CA LYS A 91 -4.38 -6.41 10.14
C LYS A 91 -4.03 -7.90 10.03
N PRO A 92 -3.09 -8.27 9.16
CA PRO A 92 -2.85 -9.67 8.86
C PRO A 92 -1.71 -10.19 9.73
N ASP A 93 -1.57 -11.51 9.79
CA ASP A 93 -0.40 -12.13 10.42
C ASP A 93 0.86 -11.82 9.58
N ILE A 94 1.98 -11.62 10.27
CA ILE A 94 3.29 -11.35 9.65
C ILE A 94 3.79 -12.53 8.80
N ILE A 95 3.23 -13.72 9.03
CA ILE A 95 3.50 -14.91 8.21
C ILE A 95 3.20 -14.66 6.73
N ASN A 96 2.17 -13.84 6.45
CA ASN A 96 1.72 -13.50 5.09
C ASN A 96 2.50 -12.35 4.46
N ALA A 97 3.49 -11.77 5.14
CA ALA A 97 4.33 -10.73 4.58
C ALA A 97 5.26 -11.29 3.50
N GLU A 98 5.52 -10.49 2.47
CA GLU A 98 6.60 -10.73 1.53
C GLU A 98 7.94 -10.57 2.26
N LYS A 99 8.88 -11.48 1.99
CA LYS A 99 10.13 -11.61 2.77
C LYS A 99 11.31 -11.47 1.84
N PHE A 100 12.12 -10.46 2.09
CA PHE A 100 13.31 -10.17 1.32
C PHE A 100 14.54 -10.23 2.22
N LEU A 101 15.65 -10.74 1.71
CA LEU A 101 16.93 -10.66 2.41
C LEU A 101 17.44 -9.22 2.33
N ILE A 102 17.93 -8.68 3.45
CA ILE A 102 18.44 -7.31 3.52
C ILE A 102 19.57 -7.08 2.51
N LYS A 103 20.44 -8.08 2.29
CA LYS A 103 21.51 -8.05 1.28
C LYS A 103 21.02 -7.84 -0.17
N ASN A 104 19.74 -8.09 -0.44
CA ASN A 104 19.16 -7.93 -1.77
C ASN A 104 18.57 -6.53 -1.95
N VAL A 105 18.47 -5.70 -0.91
CA VAL A 105 18.01 -4.31 -1.01
C VAL A 105 19.05 -3.50 -1.80
N VAL A 106 18.63 -2.91 -2.92
CA VAL A 106 19.50 -2.08 -3.78
C VAL A 106 19.30 -0.60 -3.49
N GLU A 107 18.05 -0.17 -3.47
CA GLU A 107 17.66 1.23 -3.29
C GLU A 107 16.37 1.33 -2.47
N ILE A 108 16.34 2.34 -1.60
CA ILE A 108 15.14 2.76 -0.88
C ILE A 108 15.04 4.27 -1.02
N PHE A 109 13.90 4.76 -1.50
CA PHE A 109 13.67 6.20 -1.57
C PHE A 109 12.19 6.55 -1.42
N ALA A 110 11.90 7.71 -0.87
CA ALA A 110 10.55 8.26 -0.81
C ALA A 110 10.32 9.17 -2.03
N LYS A 111 9.27 8.89 -2.81
CA LYS A 111 8.93 9.69 -4.01
C LYS A 111 7.47 9.56 -4.43
N LYS A 112 6.99 10.55 -5.18
CA LYS A 112 5.73 10.48 -5.92
C LYS A 112 5.71 9.26 -6.84
N PHE A 113 4.63 8.47 -6.75
CA PHE A 113 4.27 7.49 -7.75
C PHE A 113 3.51 8.17 -8.90
N ASN A 114 4.07 8.09 -10.10
CA ASN A 114 3.46 8.61 -11.33
C ASN A 114 2.58 7.58 -12.06
N GLY A 115 2.39 6.37 -11.51
CA GLY A 115 1.51 5.35 -12.08
C GLY A 115 0.03 5.59 -11.74
N SER A 116 -0.85 5.02 -12.54
CA SER A 116 -2.29 5.00 -12.25
C SER A 116 -2.56 4.13 -11.00
N VAL A 117 -3.53 4.55 -10.18
CA VAL A 117 -4.00 3.79 -9.00
C VAL A 117 -4.50 2.40 -9.40
N LEU A 118 -5.02 2.27 -10.62
CA LEU A 118 -5.64 1.05 -11.16
C LEU A 118 -4.68 0.22 -12.03
N LEU A 119 -3.77 0.88 -12.74
CA LEU A 119 -2.75 0.22 -13.54
C LEU A 119 -1.44 0.36 -12.79
N MET A 120 -1.11 -0.66 -11.97
CA MET A 120 0.24 -0.92 -11.45
C MET A 120 1.27 -1.17 -12.58
N SER A 121 1.06 -0.60 -13.77
CA SER A 121 1.94 -0.73 -14.92
C SER A 121 3.20 0.09 -14.70
N HIS A 122 4.32 -0.62 -14.75
CA HIS A 122 5.68 -0.13 -14.59
C HIS A 122 6.04 0.87 -15.70
N ASN A 123 6.20 2.13 -15.31
CA ASN A 123 7.16 3.05 -15.94
C ASN A 123 7.41 4.26 -15.02
N ILE A 124 7.83 3.98 -13.78
CA ILE A 124 8.13 5.01 -12.76
C ILE A 124 9.37 5.83 -13.14
N PHE A 125 10.21 5.35 -14.07
CA PHE A 125 11.46 5.99 -14.46
C PHE A 125 11.32 7.22 -15.35
N LYS A 126 10.15 7.48 -15.97
CA LYS A 126 10.09 8.49 -17.02
C LYS A 126 10.10 9.95 -16.57
N GLU A 127 9.78 10.27 -15.31
CA GLU A 127 9.92 11.66 -14.84
C GLU A 127 10.37 11.75 -13.38
N ARG A 128 11.66 12.03 -13.18
CA ARG A 128 12.27 12.29 -11.86
C ARG A 128 11.91 13.68 -11.29
N LYS A 129 10.72 14.23 -11.52
CA LYS A 129 10.34 15.53 -10.94
C LYS A 129 9.61 15.34 -9.61
N THR A 130 10.26 15.74 -8.52
CA THR A 130 9.64 15.78 -7.19
C THR A 130 8.68 16.95 -7.13
N ILE A 131 7.37 16.68 -7.11
CA ILE A 131 6.34 17.70 -6.88
C ILE A 131 6.01 17.68 -5.40
N LYS A 132 6.28 18.79 -4.69
CA LYS A 132 5.92 18.94 -3.28
C LYS A 132 4.40 18.82 -3.11
N ASN A 133 3.96 18.19 -2.02
CA ASN A 133 2.55 18.06 -1.61
C ASN A 133 1.65 17.24 -2.55
N HIS A 134 2.20 16.32 -3.34
CA HIS A 134 1.37 15.45 -4.17
C HIS A 134 0.79 14.27 -3.36
N PRO A 135 -0.50 13.95 -3.47
CA PRO A 135 -1.14 12.86 -2.72
C PRO A 135 -0.67 11.45 -3.12
N ASN A 136 0.35 11.28 -3.96
CA ASN A 136 0.81 9.94 -4.41
C ASN A 136 2.22 9.64 -3.91
N TYR A 137 2.66 10.27 -2.83
CA TYR A 137 3.97 9.99 -2.26
C TYR A 137 3.96 8.62 -1.58
N LYS A 138 5.02 7.85 -1.79
CA LYS A 138 5.23 6.54 -1.18
C LYS A 138 6.72 6.21 -1.13
N ILE A 139 7.07 5.21 -0.35
CA ILE A 139 8.42 4.66 -0.23
C ILE A 139 8.56 3.51 -1.21
N HIS A 140 9.66 3.49 -1.93
CA HIS A 140 9.96 2.51 -2.97
C HIS A 140 11.11 1.66 -2.50
N PHE A 141 10.95 0.34 -2.57
CA PHE A 141 11.99 -0.65 -2.32
C PHE A 141 12.31 -1.36 -3.62
N TYR A 142 13.60 -1.46 -3.95
CA TYR A 142 14.10 -2.26 -5.06
C TYR A 142 14.98 -3.38 -4.54
N PHE A 143 14.69 -4.60 -5.01
CA PHE A 143 15.42 -5.80 -4.62
C PHE A 143 16.09 -6.46 -5.82
N LYS A 144 17.34 -6.86 -5.65
CA LYS A 144 18.12 -7.67 -6.60
C LYS A 144 17.97 -9.14 -6.24
N ASN A 145 16.93 -9.77 -6.76
CA ASN A 145 16.74 -11.23 -6.77
C ASN A 145 17.11 -11.77 -8.17
N GLU A 146 16.73 -13.03 -8.49
CA GLU A 146 16.85 -13.58 -9.86
C GLU A 146 16.12 -12.69 -10.90
N THR A 147 15.09 -11.97 -10.46
CA THR A 147 14.45 -10.85 -11.17
C THR A 147 14.50 -9.58 -10.30
N GLU A 148 14.51 -8.40 -10.93
CA GLU A 148 14.31 -7.13 -10.20
C GLU A 148 12.88 -7.09 -9.65
N GLU A 149 12.75 -7.03 -8.32
CA GLU A 149 11.46 -6.96 -7.63
C GLU A 149 11.26 -5.57 -7.03
N TYR A 150 10.04 -5.04 -7.20
CA TYR A 150 9.65 -3.71 -6.74
C TYR A 150 8.53 -3.81 -5.71
N TYR A 151 8.70 -3.09 -4.60
CA TYR A 151 7.66 -2.94 -3.60
C TYR A 151 7.43 -1.48 -3.20
N GLY A 152 6.17 -1.08 -3.10
CA GLY A 152 5.79 0.26 -2.64
C GLY A 152 5.16 0.22 -1.25
N TRP A 153 5.55 1.11 -0.34
CA TRP A 153 4.93 1.28 0.98
C TRP A 153 4.45 2.72 1.19
N GLY A 154 3.32 2.88 1.85
CA GLY A 154 2.76 4.16 2.27
C GLY A 154 2.04 4.87 1.14
N TYR A 155 0.88 4.37 0.73
CA TYR A 155 0.07 5.07 -0.28
C TYR A 155 -0.56 6.37 0.28
N GLU A 156 -0.44 7.48 -0.46
CA GLU A 156 -0.84 8.86 -0.09
C GLU A 156 -0.29 9.39 1.24
N ILE A 157 0.92 9.00 1.64
CA ILE A 157 1.54 9.56 2.84
C ILE A 157 2.08 10.99 2.60
N PRO A 158 2.06 11.89 3.60
CA PRO A 158 2.75 13.17 3.52
C PRO A 158 4.23 12.99 3.21
N MET A 159 4.81 13.92 2.45
CA MET A 159 6.22 13.87 2.04
C MET A 159 7.14 13.81 3.26
N GLU A 160 6.85 14.60 4.28
CA GLU A 160 7.65 14.69 5.51
C GLU A 160 7.66 13.36 6.28
N GLU A 161 6.51 12.68 6.36
CA GLU A 161 6.42 11.37 7.01
C GLU A 161 7.12 10.30 6.18
N ALA A 162 7.03 10.36 4.85
CA ALA A 162 7.71 9.43 3.97
C ALA A 162 9.23 9.54 4.05
N GLU A 163 9.76 10.77 4.02
CA GLU A 163 11.20 11.04 4.16
C GLU A 163 11.71 10.64 5.55
N LYS A 164 10.91 10.88 6.60
CA LYS A 164 11.22 10.42 7.96
C LYS A 164 11.31 8.90 8.02
N VAL A 165 10.39 8.18 7.40
CA VAL A 165 10.41 6.71 7.37
C VAL A 165 11.59 6.20 6.52
N GLU A 166 11.85 6.78 5.34
CA GLU A 166 13.02 6.44 4.53
C GLU A 166 14.31 6.61 5.32
N LYS A 167 14.50 7.77 5.93
CA LYS A 167 15.66 8.07 6.76
C LYS A 167 15.81 7.05 7.89
N LYS A 168 14.70 6.71 8.56
CA LYS A 168 14.72 5.75 9.67
C LYS A 168 15.13 4.35 9.23
N VAL A 169 14.63 3.89 8.08
CA VAL A 169 15.01 2.60 7.51
C VAL A 169 16.50 2.60 7.13
N LYS A 170 16.98 3.65 6.46
CA LYS A 170 18.40 3.79 6.09
C LYS A 170 19.32 3.81 7.30
N GLU A 171 18.98 4.56 8.34
CA GLU A 171 19.75 4.63 9.59
C GLU A 171 19.84 3.27 10.29
N PHE A 172 18.72 2.54 10.37
CA PHE A 172 18.69 1.21 10.98
C PHE A 172 19.54 0.21 10.20
N LEU A 173 19.40 0.17 8.87
CA LEU A 173 20.18 -0.72 8.01
C LEU A 173 21.69 -0.40 8.05
N LYS A 174 22.06 0.87 8.11
CA LYS A 174 23.46 1.27 8.27
C LYS A 174 24.03 0.83 9.63
N LYS A 175 23.28 1.05 10.71
CA LYS A 175 23.71 0.73 12.08
C LYS A 175 23.84 -0.78 12.33
N HIS A 176 22.94 -1.59 11.79
CA HIS A 176 22.82 -3.01 12.15
C HIS A 176 23.26 -3.98 11.05
N ASN A 177 23.39 -3.53 9.80
CA ASN A 177 23.71 -4.39 8.67
C ASN A 177 24.88 -3.87 7.81
N ASP A 178 25.49 -2.74 8.18
CA ASP A 178 26.58 -2.08 7.44
C ASP A 178 26.22 -1.83 5.96
N ILE A 179 24.93 -1.60 5.68
CA ILE A 179 24.45 -1.30 4.33
C ILE A 179 24.24 0.20 4.20
N GLU A 180 25.03 0.82 3.32
CA GLU A 180 24.85 2.22 2.93
C GLU A 180 24.07 2.30 1.61
N LEU A 181 22.77 2.60 1.72
CA LEU A 181 21.86 2.77 0.58
C LEU A 181 21.85 4.23 0.12
N LYS A 182 21.84 4.44 -1.20
CA LYS A 182 21.68 5.77 -1.81
C LYS A 182 20.30 6.34 -1.57
#